data_AF-A0A4Q6JBU5-F1
#
_entry.id   AF-A0A4Q6JBU5-F1
#
_cell.length_a   1.000
_cell.length_b   1.000
_cell.length_c   1.000
_cell.angle_alpha   90.00
_cell.angle_beta   90.00
_cell.angle_gamma   90.00
#
_symmetry.space_group_name_H-M   'P 1'
#
loop_
_entity.id
_entity.type
_entity.pdbx_description
1 polymer ?
#
loop_
_entity_poly.entity_id
_entity_poly.type
_entity_poly.pdbx_seq_one_letter_code
_entity_poly.pdbx_strand_id
1 'polypeptide(L)'
;MVEGTTLNSTDLVEQTKDALDNALDLCKLNNLRLTVRKSKNNLSLVEVFELVMLDYSFFNEIEYLLRKYKLQRMISSKERCTLGNFLSICRSLTNAKRVALSLRLDLKNRGYEEDEVGYFDELIFCLERSVNISRLVSPIKRTSNQHFQEHCSLCWRLVDKYRLIDFSDSENYSLYYCHVHHPSLNTNEYHKFRNKLFRAVRHRGINEELSLIKDIKSKKLPRDSAARHTHRLLSSFSKKPSIPVLRSKLEEKRSWNEFTLSFLKEVYIFFPAVERILNRTLLSNYCSWKSWFLAVIKLLGNSADLEAWKDCGDFELLESYEPHKINEKWVDSTIGWIALLTIFARYQAHQNVVALKLKKGRKAGISAEGEKLREKIRNLASEQIEEKDKINAAEIGRKVSLSRERVSVLLKELGLR
;
A
#
# COMPACT_ATOMS: atom_id res chain seq x y z
N MET A 1 -35.06 30.64 -28.77
CA MET A 1 -34.66 29.23 -28.80
C MET A 1 -33.18 29.21 -29.10
N VAL A 2 -32.35 29.15 -28.05
CA VAL A 2 -30.91 28.95 -28.17
C VAL A 2 -30.70 27.44 -28.15
N GLU A 3 -30.12 26.90 -29.21
CA GLU A 3 -29.76 25.49 -29.31
C GLU A 3 -28.85 25.11 -28.13
N GLY A 4 -29.24 24.08 -27.39
CA GLY A 4 -28.45 23.54 -26.29
C GLY A 4 -27.19 22.88 -26.85
N THR A 5 -26.05 23.56 -26.71
CA THR A 5 -24.74 22.92 -26.80
C THR A 5 -24.59 21.98 -25.61
N THR A 6 -24.77 20.69 -25.86
CA THR A 6 -24.41 19.63 -24.92
C THR A 6 -22.94 19.78 -24.54
N LEU A 7 -22.66 19.92 -23.24
CA LEU A 7 -21.31 19.86 -22.68
C LEU A 7 -20.61 18.60 -23.19
N ASN A 8 -19.56 18.75 -23.99
CA ASN A 8 -18.88 17.63 -24.65
C ASN A 8 -17.90 16.98 -23.66
N SER A 9 -18.44 16.35 -22.63
CA SER A 9 -17.73 15.90 -21.42
C SER A 9 -16.74 14.74 -21.71
N THR A 10 -17.10 13.85 -22.64
CA THR A 10 -16.25 12.73 -23.10
C THR A 10 -14.87 13.16 -23.65
N ASP A 11 -14.77 14.37 -24.18
CA ASP A 11 -13.57 14.90 -24.84
C ASP A 11 -12.47 15.30 -23.83
N LEU A 12 -12.84 15.82 -22.66
CA LEU A 12 -11.87 16.28 -21.63
C LEU A 12 -11.04 15.12 -21.05
N VAL A 13 -11.72 14.01 -20.72
CA VAL A 13 -11.08 12.85 -20.10
C VAL A 13 -10.12 12.17 -21.07
N GLU A 14 -10.53 12.03 -22.33
CA GLU A 14 -9.72 11.41 -23.39
C GLU A 14 -8.49 12.26 -23.73
N GLN A 15 -8.67 13.57 -23.96
CA GLN A 15 -7.55 14.50 -24.20
C GLN A 15 -6.55 14.52 -23.02
N THR A 16 -7.06 14.51 -21.79
CA THR A 16 -6.20 14.47 -20.60
C THR A 16 -5.40 13.16 -20.55
N LYS A 17 -6.04 12.03 -20.87
CA LYS A 17 -5.39 10.73 -20.87
C LYS A 17 -4.25 10.68 -21.88
N ASP A 18 -4.52 11.08 -23.13
CA ASP A 18 -3.52 11.05 -24.20
C ASP A 18 -2.35 11.99 -23.91
N ALA A 19 -2.63 13.20 -23.39
CA ALA A 19 -1.59 14.14 -22.98
C ALA A 19 -0.69 13.57 -21.86
N LEU A 20 -1.29 12.91 -20.87
CA LEU A 20 -0.57 12.30 -19.75
C LEU A 20 0.24 11.06 -20.16
N ASP A 21 -0.29 10.22 -21.04
CA ASP A 21 0.39 9.01 -21.50
C ASP A 21 1.63 9.41 -22.35
N ASN A 22 1.50 10.41 -23.22
CA ASN A 22 2.64 11.00 -23.94
C ASN A 22 3.68 11.61 -22.99
N ALA A 23 3.23 12.35 -21.96
CA ALA A 23 4.11 12.94 -20.97
C ALA A 23 4.86 11.88 -20.14
N LEU A 24 4.20 10.77 -19.82
CA LEU A 24 4.79 9.63 -19.11
C LEU A 24 5.94 9.03 -19.91
N ASP A 25 5.75 8.81 -21.21
CA ASP A 25 6.78 8.24 -22.08
C ASP A 25 7.98 9.18 -22.24
N LEU A 26 7.72 10.49 -22.43
CA LEU A 26 8.77 11.51 -22.46
C LEU A 26 9.56 11.57 -21.15
N CYS A 27 8.87 11.49 -20.01
CA CYS A 27 9.50 11.47 -18.69
C CYS A 27 10.39 10.24 -18.50
N LYS A 28 9.92 9.05 -18.90
CA LYS A 28 10.69 7.81 -18.82
C LYS A 28 11.93 7.85 -19.73
N LEU A 29 11.77 8.32 -20.97
CA LEU A 29 12.86 8.37 -21.94
C LEU A 29 13.99 9.31 -21.50
N ASN A 30 13.64 10.44 -20.89
CA ASN A 30 14.58 11.52 -20.56
C ASN A 30 14.92 11.62 -19.06
N ASN A 31 14.47 10.66 -18.24
CA ASN A 31 14.59 10.67 -16.78
C ASN A 31 14.12 12.00 -16.14
N LEU A 32 12.98 12.52 -16.60
CA LEU A 32 12.39 13.77 -16.13
C LEU A 32 11.26 13.52 -15.13
N ARG A 33 11.08 14.44 -14.18
CA ARG A 33 9.91 14.42 -13.28
C ARG A 33 8.75 15.19 -13.90
N LEU A 34 7.51 14.76 -13.65
CA LEU A 34 6.33 15.51 -14.06
C LEU A 34 5.82 16.35 -12.88
N THR A 35 5.89 17.67 -13.00
CA THR A 35 5.47 18.60 -11.95
C THR A 35 4.65 19.75 -12.52
N VAL A 36 3.91 20.49 -11.69
CA VAL A 36 3.12 21.63 -12.19
C VAL A 36 4.01 22.73 -12.80
N ARG A 37 5.22 22.96 -12.25
CA ARG A 37 6.11 24.04 -12.72
C ARG A 37 7.28 23.49 -13.53
N LYS A 38 7.69 24.24 -14.55
CA LYS A 38 8.89 23.94 -15.33
C LYS A 38 10.14 24.10 -14.46
N SER A 39 11.05 23.15 -14.55
CA SER A 39 12.42 23.28 -14.04
C SER A 39 13.38 22.43 -14.88
N LYS A 40 14.69 22.60 -14.72
CA LYS A 40 15.72 21.96 -15.56
C LYS A 40 15.57 20.43 -15.68
N ASN A 41 15.05 19.76 -14.65
CA ASN A 41 14.89 18.30 -14.62
C ASN A 41 13.41 17.87 -14.56
N ASN A 42 12.48 18.76 -14.90
CA ASN A 42 11.05 18.49 -14.82
C ASN A 42 10.31 18.89 -16.10
N LEU A 43 9.43 18.00 -16.56
CA LEU A 43 8.37 18.32 -17.50
C LEU A 43 7.22 19.03 -16.76
N SER A 44 6.68 20.09 -17.35
CA SER A 44 5.62 20.88 -16.75
C SER A 44 4.23 20.37 -17.15
N LEU A 45 3.37 20.07 -16.18
CA LEU A 45 1.96 19.76 -16.44
C LEU A 45 1.20 20.91 -17.09
N VAL A 46 1.63 22.16 -16.87
CA VAL A 46 1.02 23.32 -17.53
C VAL A 46 1.28 23.27 -19.05
N GLU A 47 2.49 22.86 -19.46
CA GLU A 47 2.85 22.69 -20.87
C GLU A 47 2.17 21.44 -21.46
N VAL A 48 2.14 20.33 -20.71
CA VAL A 48 1.47 19.09 -21.13
C VAL A 48 -0.02 19.32 -21.40
N PHE A 49 -0.66 20.18 -20.61
CA PHE A 49 -2.09 20.49 -20.74
C PHE A 49 -2.37 21.81 -21.47
N GLU A 50 -1.40 22.35 -22.19
CA GLU A 50 -1.62 23.57 -22.98
C GLU A 50 -2.68 23.38 -24.07
N LEU A 51 -2.85 22.16 -24.56
CA LEU A 51 -3.81 21.81 -25.63
C LEU A 51 -5.08 21.10 -25.13
N VAL A 52 -5.18 20.80 -23.83
CA VAL A 52 -6.37 20.15 -23.26
C VAL A 52 -7.42 21.22 -23.00
N MET A 53 -8.45 21.26 -23.84
CA MET A 53 -9.46 22.31 -23.82
C MET A 53 -10.46 22.11 -22.69
N LEU A 54 -10.84 23.21 -22.03
CA LEU A 54 -11.98 23.27 -21.14
C LEU A 54 -13.11 23.99 -21.86
N ASP A 55 -14.36 23.62 -21.57
CA ASP A 55 -15.53 24.26 -22.18
C ASP A 55 -15.56 25.76 -21.83
N TYR A 56 -15.22 26.60 -22.81
CA TYR A 56 -15.18 28.05 -22.64
C TYR A 56 -16.56 28.62 -22.36
N SER A 57 -17.61 28.12 -23.05
CA SER A 57 -18.97 28.62 -22.92
C SER A 57 -19.46 28.42 -21.49
N PHE A 58 -19.22 27.23 -20.94
CA PHE A 58 -19.57 26.92 -19.56
C PHE A 58 -18.76 27.74 -18.56
N PHE A 59 -17.44 27.83 -18.72
CA PHE A 59 -16.60 28.66 -17.83
C PHE A 59 -16.98 30.15 -17.89
N ASN A 60 -17.44 30.63 -19.04
CA ASN A 60 -17.92 32.00 -19.22
C ASN A 60 -19.26 32.21 -18.50
N GLU A 61 -20.18 31.25 -18.56
CA GLU A 61 -21.45 31.29 -17.82
C GLU A 61 -21.25 31.38 -16.30
N ILE A 62 -20.26 30.65 -15.78
CA ILE A 62 -19.94 30.63 -14.35
C ILE A 62 -18.87 31.66 -13.94
N GLU A 63 -18.61 32.69 -14.77
CA GLU A 63 -17.56 33.71 -14.53
C GLU A 63 -17.61 34.29 -13.10
N TYR A 64 -18.81 34.57 -12.60
CA TYR A 64 -18.98 35.16 -11.27
C TYR A 64 -18.46 34.22 -10.15
N LEU A 65 -18.59 32.90 -10.33
CA LEU A 65 -17.99 31.90 -9.44
C LEU A 65 -16.48 31.86 -9.64
N LEU A 66 -15.99 31.94 -10.87
CA LEU A 66 -14.55 31.97 -11.14
C LEU A 66 -13.87 33.17 -10.45
N ARG A 67 -14.53 34.34 -10.40
CA ARG A 67 -14.02 35.52 -9.65
C ARG A 67 -13.84 35.23 -8.16
N LYS A 68 -14.76 34.50 -7.52
CA LYS A 68 -14.64 34.06 -6.11
C LYS A 68 -13.36 33.26 -5.87
N TYR A 69 -12.94 32.45 -6.83
CA TYR A 69 -11.75 31.61 -6.75
C TYR A 69 -10.50 32.20 -7.43
N LYS A 70 -10.56 33.48 -7.85
CA LYS A 70 -9.48 34.19 -8.56
C LYS A 70 -9.08 33.54 -9.90
N LEU A 71 -10.04 32.90 -10.57
CA LEU A 71 -9.88 32.22 -11.86
C LEU A 71 -10.36 33.04 -13.05
N GLN A 72 -10.80 34.30 -12.87
CA GLN A 72 -11.35 35.13 -13.96
C GLN A 72 -10.39 35.33 -15.14
N ARG A 73 -9.08 35.18 -14.91
CA ARG A 73 -8.06 35.25 -15.96
C ARG A 73 -8.16 34.14 -17.00
N MET A 74 -8.83 33.02 -16.69
CA MET A 74 -9.02 31.91 -17.62
C MET A 74 -9.85 32.28 -18.84
N ILE A 75 -10.83 33.15 -18.64
CA ILE A 75 -11.80 33.54 -19.67
C ILE A 75 -11.47 34.91 -20.30
N SER A 76 -10.47 35.61 -19.76
CA SER A 76 -10.06 36.95 -20.21
C SER A 76 -9.39 36.95 -21.59
N SER A 77 -8.74 35.84 -21.96
CA SER A 77 -8.27 35.60 -23.33
C SER A 77 -9.25 34.63 -24.00
N LYS A 78 -10.09 35.13 -24.90
CA LYS A 78 -11.09 34.35 -25.67
C LYS A 78 -10.54 33.10 -26.39
N GLU A 79 -9.22 32.96 -26.48
CA GLU A 79 -8.56 31.95 -27.32
C GLU A 79 -8.06 30.71 -26.58
N ARG A 80 -7.94 30.68 -25.24
CA ARG A 80 -7.34 29.52 -24.52
C ARG A 80 -7.92 29.29 -23.13
N CYS A 81 -9.11 28.67 -23.05
CA CYS A 81 -9.57 28.06 -21.80
C CYS A 81 -9.09 26.60 -21.77
N THR A 82 -7.98 26.34 -21.08
CA THR A 82 -7.33 25.02 -21.07
C THR A 82 -7.07 24.55 -19.66
N LEU A 83 -6.90 23.23 -19.49
CA LEU A 83 -6.51 22.65 -18.22
C LEU A 83 -5.13 23.16 -17.77
N GLY A 84 -4.23 23.44 -18.71
CA GLY A 84 -2.95 24.10 -18.46
C GLY A 84 -3.14 25.49 -17.82
N ASN A 85 -4.08 26.30 -18.34
CA ASN A 85 -4.40 27.62 -17.79
C ASN A 85 -5.00 27.52 -16.38
N PHE A 86 -5.93 26.58 -16.16
CA PHE A 86 -6.48 26.29 -14.84
C PHE A 86 -5.37 25.95 -13.83
N LEU A 87 -4.45 25.06 -14.20
CA LEU A 87 -3.32 24.66 -13.35
C LEU A 87 -2.33 25.81 -13.10
N SER A 88 -2.06 26.65 -14.10
CA SER A 88 -1.12 27.76 -13.96
C SER A 88 -1.59 28.75 -12.90
N ILE A 89 -2.89 29.03 -12.85
CA ILE A 89 -3.52 29.93 -11.88
C ILE A 89 -3.58 29.26 -10.50
N CYS A 90 -3.96 27.99 -10.44
CA CYS A 90 -4.02 27.25 -9.18
C CYS A 90 -2.65 26.95 -8.57
N ARG A 91 -1.57 26.95 -9.37
CA ARG A 91 -0.16 26.74 -8.99
C ARG A 91 0.22 25.35 -8.45
N SER A 92 -0.75 24.50 -8.13
CA SER A 92 -0.54 23.11 -7.70
C SER A 92 -1.76 22.23 -7.97
N LEU A 93 -1.56 20.92 -8.17
CA LEU A 93 -2.64 19.93 -8.35
C LEU A 93 -3.58 19.88 -7.13
N THR A 94 -3.02 19.96 -5.91
CA THR A 94 -3.82 19.98 -4.68
C THR A 94 -4.76 21.17 -4.62
N ASN A 95 -4.26 22.36 -4.97
CA ASN A 95 -5.09 23.56 -4.97
C ASN A 95 -6.12 23.52 -6.11
N ALA A 96 -5.72 23.07 -7.30
CA ALA A 96 -6.60 22.88 -8.44
C ALA A 96 -7.78 21.96 -8.09
N LYS A 97 -7.51 20.79 -7.48
CA LYS A 97 -8.54 19.85 -7.03
C LYS A 97 -9.46 20.46 -5.97
N ARG A 98 -8.90 21.18 -5.00
CA ARG A 98 -9.70 21.86 -3.96
C ARG A 98 -10.64 22.90 -4.57
N VAL A 99 -10.15 23.69 -5.53
CA VAL A 99 -10.96 24.69 -6.24
C VAL A 99 -12.05 24.02 -7.09
N ALA A 100 -11.74 22.97 -7.84
CA ALA A 100 -12.71 22.21 -8.62
C ALA A 100 -13.82 21.60 -7.72
N LEU A 101 -13.45 21.00 -6.59
CA LEU A 101 -14.42 20.51 -5.58
C LEU A 101 -15.31 21.63 -5.02
N SER A 102 -14.74 22.82 -4.82
CA SER A 102 -15.48 23.95 -4.26
C SER A 102 -16.45 24.54 -5.29
N LEU A 103 -16.03 24.64 -6.56
CA LEU A 103 -16.87 25.03 -7.69
C LEU A 103 -18.02 24.04 -7.88
N ARG A 104 -17.75 22.74 -7.88
CA ARG A 104 -18.77 21.70 -7.95
C ARG A 104 -19.85 21.85 -6.88
N LEU A 105 -19.44 22.09 -5.63
CA LEU A 105 -20.38 22.29 -4.52
C LEU A 105 -21.19 23.57 -4.67
N ASP A 106 -20.55 24.66 -5.11
CA ASP A 106 -21.24 25.94 -5.35
C ASP A 106 -22.28 25.83 -6.49
N LEU A 107 -21.96 25.11 -7.58
CA LEU A 107 -22.88 24.85 -8.69
C LEU A 107 -24.08 24.05 -8.21
N LYS A 108 -23.84 22.93 -7.50
CA LYS A 108 -24.91 22.12 -6.93
C LYS A 108 -25.82 22.92 -6.00
N ASN A 109 -25.25 23.76 -5.14
CA ASN A 109 -26.03 24.59 -4.21
C ASN A 109 -26.85 25.68 -4.91
N ARG A 110 -26.50 26.03 -6.15
CA ARG A 110 -27.18 27.05 -6.95
C ARG A 110 -28.20 26.47 -7.94
N GLY A 111 -28.34 25.14 -7.98
CA GLY A 111 -29.34 24.46 -8.80
C GLY A 111 -28.97 24.31 -10.27
N TYR A 112 -27.67 24.31 -10.59
CA TYR A 112 -27.18 23.93 -11.92
C TYR A 112 -27.53 22.46 -12.23
N GLU A 113 -27.66 22.12 -13.51
CA GLU A 113 -28.04 20.80 -13.99
C GLU A 113 -26.99 19.73 -13.66
N GLU A 114 -27.40 18.45 -13.65
CA GLU A 114 -26.50 17.35 -13.29
C GLU A 114 -25.29 17.25 -14.23
N ASP A 115 -25.47 17.56 -15.51
CA ASP A 115 -24.39 17.53 -16.52
C ASP A 115 -23.33 18.61 -16.24
N GLU A 116 -23.74 19.80 -15.80
CA GLU A 116 -22.87 20.92 -15.44
C GLU A 116 -22.06 20.64 -14.16
N VAL A 117 -22.71 20.00 -13.19
CA VAL A 117 -22.04 19.52 -11.97
C VAL A 117 -21.10 18.35 -12.31
N GLY A 118 -21.52 17.46 -13.21
CA GLY A 118 -20.79 16.29 -13.69
C GLY A 118 -19.50 16.66 -14.43
N TYR A 119 -19.50 17.76 -15.18
CA TYR A 119 -18.28 18.29 -15.82
C TYR A 119 -17.15 18.55 -14.81
N PHE A 120 -17.48 19.04 -13.61
CA PHE A 120 -16.48 19.23 -12.56
C PHE A 120 -16.04 17.91 -11.91
N ASP A 121 -16.88 16.87 -11.89
CA ASP A 121 -16.48 15.54 -11.47
C ASP A 121 -15.42 14.95 -12.43
N GLU A 122 -15.57 15.15 -13.74
CA GLU A 122 -14.58 14.77 -14.74
C GLU A 122 -13.28 15.58 -14.61
N LEU A 123 -13.36 16.89 -14.39
CA LEU A 123 -12.18 17.72 -14.13
C LEU A 123 -11.43 17.25 -12.87
N ILE A 124 -12.14 16.88 -11.80
CA ILE A 124 -11.54 16.32 -10.59
C ILE A 124 -10.85 14.99 -10.91
N PHE A 125 -11.49 14.12 -11.68
CA PHE A 125 -10.92 12.85 -12.12
C PHE A 125 -9.61 13.07 -12.91
N CYS A 126 -9.59 14.00 -13.86
CA CYS A 126 -8.41 14.38 -14.64
C CYS A 126 -7.25 14.88 -13.75
N LEU A 127 -7.55 15.69 -12.74
CA LEU A 127 -6.57 16.16 -11.76
C LEU A 127 -6.03 15.03 -10.87
N GLU A 128 -6.87 14.08 -10.45
CA GLU A 128 -6.44 12.90 -9.71
C GLU A 128 -5.53 12.00 -10.54
N ARG A 129 -5.88 11.78 -11.82
CA ARG A 129 -5.03 11.04 -12.76
C ARG A 129 -3.67 11.70 -12.89
N SER A 130 -3.64 13.03 -13.05
CA SER A 130 -2.39 13.81 -13.10
C SER A 130 -1.53 13.63 -11.85
N VAL A 131 -2.12 13.59 -10.65
CA VAL A 131 -1.39 13.32 -9.40
C VAL A 131 -0.74 11.93 -9.44
N ASN A 132 -1.47 10.92 -9.93
CA ASN A 132 -0.98 9.55 -10.00
C ASN A 132 0.17 9.40 -11.01
N ILE A 133 0.05 10.00 -12.21
CA ILE A 133 1.12 10.01 -13.21
C ILE A 133 2.35 10.80 -12.72
N SER A 134 2.15 11.95 -12.08
CA SER A 134 3.27 12.70 -11.48
C SER A 134 4.01 11.89 -10.42
N ARG A 135 3.33 11.04 -9.65
CA ARG A 135 3.95 10.13 -8.68
C ARG A 135 4.70 8.99 -9.36
N LEU A 136 4.23 8.51 -10.51
CA LEU A 136 4.86 7.46 -11.31
C LEU A 136 6.27 7.82 -11.76
N VAL A 137 6.45 9.05 -12.23
CA VAL A 137 7.73 9.53 -12.78
C VAL A 137 8.58 10.27 -11.75
N SER A 138 8.07 10.43 -10.53
CA SER A 138 8.87 11.01 -9.44
C SER A 138 9.72 9.89 -8.83
N PRO A 139 11.05 10.05 -8.72
CA PRO A 139 11.89 9.08 -8.04
C PRO A 139 11.39 8.91 -6.60
N ILE A 140 11.37 7.65 -6.16
CA ILE A 140 10.82 7.28 -4.86
C ILE A 140 11.73 7.89 -3.78
N LYS A 141 11.34 9.05 -3.25
CA LYS A 141 11.97 9.65 -2.07
C LYS A 141 11.51 8.90 -0.83
N ARG A 142 12.21 7.83 -0.53
CA ARG A 142 12.14 7.15 0.74
C ARG A 142 12.68 8.12 1.79
N THR A 143 11.88 8.51 2.77
CA THR A 143 12.34 9.45 3.81
C THR A 143 12.93 8.66 4.98
N SER A 144 14.06 9.12 5.51
CA SER A 144 14.82 8.49 6.61
C SER A 144 13.99 8.18 7.86
N ASN A 145 12.84 8.84 8.04
CA ASN A 145 11.99 8.74 9.22
C ASN A 145 10.74 7.84 9.09
N GLN A 146 10.56 7.10 7.99
CA GLN A 146 9.41 6.19 7.82
C GLN A 146 9.79 4.72 7.92
N HIS A 147 10.32 4.31 9.07
CA HIS A 147 10.49 2.90 9.45
C HIS A 147 9.21 2.03 9.38
N PHE A 148 8.05 2.63 9.11
CA PHE A 148 6.74 1.99 9.20
C PHE A 148 6.01 1.75 7.87
N GLN A 149 6.43 2.37 6.76
CA GLN A 149 5.53 2.51 5.60
C GLN A 149 6.00 1.87 4.29
N GLU A 150 7.20 1.29 4.24
CA GLU A 150 7.70 0.67 3.01
C GLU A 150 7.64 -0.85 3.02
N HIS A 151 7.56 -1.48 4.19
CA HIS A 151 7.55 -2.94 4.32
C HIS A 151 6.21 -3.46 4.83
N CYS A 152 5.79 -4.61 4.29
CA CYS A 152 4.58 -5.30 4.69
C CYS A 152 4.57 -5.59 6.20
N SER A 153 3.48 -5.30 6.89
CA SER A 153 3.35 -5.51 8.35
C SER A 153 3.58 -6.96 8.81
N LEU A 154 3.46 -7.93 7.90
CA LEU A 154 3.60 -9.37 8.15
C LEU A 154 4.91 -9.97 7.62
N CYS A 155 5.73 -9.25 6.85
CA CYS A 155 7.01 -9.79 6.35
C CYS A 155 8.05 -8.71 6.03
N TRP A 156 9.16 -9.10 5.40
CA TRP A 156 10.24 -8.18 5.01
C TRP A 156 10.05 -7.57 3.61
N ARG A 157 9.05 -8.01 2.83
CA ARG A 157 8.79 -7.52 1.47
C ARG A 157 8.26 -6.10 1.49
N LEU A 158 8.45 -5.38 0.39
CA LEU A 158 7.85 -4.07 0.22
C LEU A 158 6.32 -4.16 0.15
N VAL A 159 5.62 -3.14 0.63
CA VAL A 159 4.17 -3.02 0.41
C VAL A 159 3.90 -2.78 -1.07
N ASP A 160 2.77 -3.27 -1.57
CA ASP A 160 2.29 -3.04 -2.95
C ASP A 160 1.75 -1.60 -3.09
N LYS A 161 2.57 -0.61 -2.71
CA LYS A 161 2.28 0.81 -2.98
C LYS A 161 2.55 1.18 -4.44
N TYR A 162 3.32 0.36 -5.16
CA TYR A 162 4.01 0.76 -6.39
C TYR A 162 3.75 -0.14 -7.61
N ARG A 163 2.76 -1.06 -7.56
CA ARG A 163 2.22 -1.65 -8.79
C ARG A 163 1.30 -0.63 -9.47
N LEU A 164 1.91 0.42 -10.02
CA LEU A 164 1.29 1.27 -11.03
C LEU A 164 1.56 0.64 -12.39
N ILE A 165 0.89 -0.47 -12.67
CA ILE A 165 0.68 -0.99 -14.01
C ILE A 165 -0.70 -1.64 -13.97
N ASP A 166 -1.72 -0.81 -14.21
CA ASP A 166 -3.02 -1.11 -14.80
C ASP A 166 -4.11 -0.24 -14.16
N PHE A 167 -4.60 0.70 -14.97
CA PHE A 167 -5.71 1.61 -14.74
C PHE A 167 -7.05 0.88 -14.66
N SER A 168 -7.16 -0.10 -13.77
CA SER A 168 -8.46 -0.49 -13.23
C SER A 168 -8.53 0.04 -11.81
N ASP A 169 -9.74 0.25 -11.29
CA ASP A 169 -10.04 0.44 -9.86
C ASP A 169 -9.62 -0.78 -9.02
N SER A 170 -8.43 -1.34 -9.27
CA SER A 170 -8.07 -2.67 -8.83
C SER A 170 -7.87 -2.69 -7.33
N GLU A 171 -8.73 -3.48 -6.72
CA GLU A 171 -8.71 -4.25 -5.48
C GLU A 171 -7.33 -4.73 -4.95
N ASN A 172 -6.22 -4.38 -5.61
CA ASN A 172 -4.86 -4.83 -5.36
C ASN A 172 -3.99 -3.88 -4.51
N TYR A 173 -4.51 -2.69 -4.14
CA TYR A 173 -3.74 -1.70 -3.37
C TYR A 173 -3.77 -1.94 -1.86
N SER A 174 -2.59 -1.98 -1.24
CA SER A 174 -2.46 -2.00 0.22
C SER A 174 -1.34 -1.12 0.73
N LEU A 175 -1.71 -0.15 1.59
CA LEU A 175 -0.77 0.72 2.31
C LEU A 175 0.15 -0.03 3.29
N TYR A 176 -0.20 -1.26 3.67
CA TYR A 176 0.37 -1.94 4.84
C TYR A 176 0.84 -3.36 4.57
N TYR A 177 0.47 -3.95 3.44
CA TYR A 177 0.73 -5.34 3.12
C TYR A 177 1.25 -5.49 1.69
N CYS A 178 2.13 -6.47 1.45
CA CYS A 178 2.59 -6.84 0.11
C CYS A 178 1.54 -7.71 -0.60
N HIS A 179 1.70 -7.97 -1.90
CA HIS A 179 0.85 -8.90 -2.67
C HIS A 179 0.61 -10.25 -1.98
N VAL A 180 1.63 -10.84 -1.34
CA VAL A 180 1.50 -12.15 -0.67
C VAL A 180 0.58 -12.09 0.54
N HIS A 181 0.59 -10.97 1.26
CA HIS A 181 -0.17 -10.79 2.50
C HIS A 181 -1.31 -9.80 2.32
N HIS A 182 -1.78 -9.59 1.09
CA HIS A 182 -2.82 -8.63 0.82
C HIS A 182 -4.15 -9.12 1.43
N PRO A 183 -4.84 -8.30 2.25
CA PRO A 183 -6.02 -8.75 2.99
C PRO A 183 -7.21 -9.08 2.09
N SER A 184 -7.31 -8.49 0.90
CA SER A 184 -8.36 -8.80 -0.10
C SER A 184 -7.91 -9.85 -1.14
N LEU A 185 -6.76 -9.66 -1.81
CA LEU A 185 -6.30 -10.59 -2.85
C LEU A 185 -5.83 -11.95 -2.34
N ASN A 186 -5.17 -11.98 -1.20
CA ASN A 186 -4.61 -13.21 -0.64
C ASN A 186 -5.04 -13.37 0.82
N THR A 187 -6.36 -13.32 1.01
CA THR A 187 -7.04 -13.51 2.30
C THR A 187 -6.51 -14.74 3.03
N ASN A 188 -6.30 -15.84 2.31
CA ASN A 188 -5.80 -17.09 2.86
C ASN A 188 -4.40 -16.96 3.48
N GLU A 189 -3.40 -16.49 2.72
CA GLU A 189 -2.04 -16.32 3.27
C GLU A 189 -1.99 -15.20 4.31
N TYR A 190 -2.74 -14.10 4.12
CA TYR A 190 -2.90 -13.05 5.12
C TYR A 190 -3.37 -13.61 6.46
N HIS A 191 -4.50 -14.33 6.48
CA HIS A 191 -5.07 -14.89 7.70
C HIS A 191 -4.20 -16.01 8.28
N LYS A 192 -3.63 -16.87 7.43
CA LYS A 192 -2.73 -17.95 7.84
C LYS A 192 -1.52 -17.41 8.60
N PHE A 193 -0.79 -16.46 8.01
CA PHE A 193 0.39 -15.90 8.67
C PHE A 193 0.03 -15.03 9.88
N ARG A 194 -0.99 -14.17 9.78
CA ARG A 194 -1.47 -13.35 10.91
C ARG A 194 -1.87 -14.21 12.10
N ASN A 195 -2.61 -15.30 11.88
CA ASN A 195 -2.99 -16.21 12.96
C ASN A 195 -1.79 -16.96 13.53
N LYS A 196 -0.81 -17.33 12.70
CA LYS A 196 0.45 -17.94 13.16
C LYS A 196 1.21 -16.97 14.06
N LEU A 197 1.36 -15.71 13.66
CA LEU A 197 1.97 -14.65 14.47
C LEU A 197 1.24 -14.49 15.81
N PHE A 198 -0.11 -14.37 15.80
CA PHE A 198 -0.86 -14.21 17.05
C PHE A 198 -0.74 -15.40 17.99
N ARG A 199 -0.65 -16.62 17.46
CA ARG A 199 -0.39 -17.81 18.28
C ARG A 199 1.03 -17.81 18.83
N ALA A 200 2.01 -17.40 18.04
CA ALA A 200 3.39 -17.25 18.48
C ALA A 200 3.51 -16.22 19.61
N VAL A 201 2.83 -15.08 19.50
CA VAL A 201 2.79 -14.06 20.57
C VAL A 201 2.14 -14.62 21.83
N ARG A 202 0.99 -15.30 21.69
CA ARG A 202 0.33 -15.94 22.85
C ARG A 202 1.21 -16.96 23.55
N HIS A 203 2.02 -17.71 22.80
CA HIS A 203 2.95 -18.67 23.36
C HIS A 203 4.03 -18.01 24.24
N ARG A 204 4.43 -16.76 23.94
CA ARG A 204 5.39 -16.03 24.79
C ARG A 204 4.77 -15.44 26.05
N GLY A 205 3.46 -15.21 26.07
CA GLY A 205 2.73 -14.78 27.28
C GLY A 205 3.00 -13.35 27.75
N ILE A 206 3.58 -12.49 26.91
CA ILE A 206 3.92 -11.10 27.29
C ILE A 206 2.64 -10.24 27.29
N ASN A 207 2.27 -9.69 28.44
CA ASN A 207 0.99 -8.99 28.65
C ASN A 207 0.77 -7.80 27.71
N GLU A 208 1.79 -6.99 27.47
CA GLU A 208 1.72 -5.84 26.57
C GLU A 208 1.38 -6.27 25.14
N GLU A 209 2.00 -7.35 24.67
CA GLU A 209 1.77 -7.90 23.33
C GLU A 209 0.39 -8.56 23.21
N LEU A 210 -0.07 -9.21 24.28
CA LEU A 210 -1.42 -9.78 24.35
C LEU A 210 -2.48 -8.68 24.29
N SER A 211 -2.23 -7.52 24.90
CA SER A 211 -3.11 -6.35 24.80
C SER A 211 -3.24 -5.87 23.36
N LEU A 212 -2.11 -5.75 22.63
CA LEU A 212 -2.13 -5.36 21.21
C LEU A 212 -2.98 -6.32 20.37
N ILE A 213 -2.95 -7.63 20.65
CA ILE A 213 -3.81 -8.61 19.97
C ILE A 213 -5.30 -8.37 20.25
N LYS A 214 -5.66 -8.06 21.50
CA LYS A 214 -7.05 -7.73 21.87
C LYS A 214 -7.53 -6.51 21.11
N ASP A 215 -6.71 -5.45 21.06
CA ASP A 215 -7.05 -4.21 20.37
C ASP A 215 -7.23 -4.45 18.86
N ILE A 216 -6.31 -5.17 18.22
CA ILE A 216 -6.41 -5.52 16.80
C ILE A 216 -7.69 -6.33 16.51
N LYS A 217 -8.08 -7.25 17.40
CA LYS A 217 -9.26 -8.10 17.22
C LYS A 217 -10.58 -7.38 17.47
N SER A 218 -10.58 -6.37 18.34
CA SER A 218 -11.78 -5.60 18.70
C SER A 218 -12.43 -4.87 17.52
N LYS A 219 -11.70 -4.71 16.39
CA LYS A 219 -12.08 -3.91 15.21
C LYS A 219 -12.37 -2.43 15.52
N LYS A 220 -12.10 -1.95 16.74
CA LYS A 220 -12.24 -0.53 17.13
C LYS A 220 -11.06 0.32 16.67
N LEU A 221 -9.91 -0.30 16.40
CA LEU A 221 -8.72 0.41 15.90
C LEU A 221 -8.86 0.76 14.41
N PRO A 222 -8.43 1.97 13.98
CA PRO A 222 -8.21 2.28 12.58
C PRO A 222 -7.27 1.26 11.92
N ARG A 223 -7.46 1.00 10.62
CA ARG A 223 -6.66 0.01 9.85
C ARG A 223 -5.15 0.27 9.98
N ASP A 224 -4.76 1.54 9.93
CA ASP A 224 -3.39 2.01 10.13
C ASP A 224 -2.78 1.57 11.46
N SER A 225 -3.49 1.82 12.56
CA SER A 225 -3.05 1.43 13.90
C SER A 225 -3.00 -0.09 14.07
N ALA A 226 -3.95 -0.83 13.49
CA ALA A 226 -3.94 -2.29 13.52
C ALA A 226 -2.73 -2.88 12.75
N ALA A 227 -2.39 -2.31 11.59
CA ALA A 227 -1.19 -2.64 10.85
C ALA A 227 0.07 -2.33 11.67
N ARG A 228 0.11 -1.16 12.32
CA ARG A 228 1.22 -0.76 13.19
C ARG A 228 1.46 -1.74 14.34
N HIS A 229 0.40 -2.13 15.03
CA HIS A 229 0.49 -3.11 16.10
C HIS A 229 0.96 -4.47 15.57
N THR A 230 0.42 -4.91 14.41
CA THR A 230 0.84 -6.17 13.77
C THR A 230 2.33 -6.18 13.45
N HIS A 231 2.84 -5.09 12.89
CA HIS A 231 4.27 -4.92 12.61
C HIS A 231 5.13 -4.95 13.88
N ARG A 232 4.69 -4.26 14.95
CA ARG A 232 5.38 -4.28 16.26
C ARG A 232 5.45 -5.69 16.82
N LEU A 233 4.33 -6.43 16.76
CA LEU A 233 4.28 -7.83 17.17
C LEU A 233 5.25 -8.69 16.38
N LEU A 234 5.31 -8.58 15.06
CA LEU A 234 6.31 -9.32 14.28
C LEU A 234 7.74 -8.94 14.67
N SER A 235 8.03 -7.64 14.77
CA SER A 235 9.39 -7.12 15.01
C SER A 235 9.98 -7.60 16.33
N SER A 236 9.14 -7.90 17.33
CA SER A 236 9.55 -8.44 18.62
C SER A 236 10.16 -9.86 18.54
N PHE A 237 10.00 -10.58 17.41
CA PHE A 237 10.60 -11.91 17.20
C PHE A 237 12.03 -11.85 16.70
N SER A 238 12.62 -10.67 16.54
CA SER A 238 14.05 -10.51 16.22
C SER A 238 14.74 -9.60 17.22
N LYS A 239 15.99 -9.92 17.55
CA LYS A 239 16.86 -8.98 18.25
C LYS A 239 17.18 -7.82 17.31
N LYS A 240 17.44 -6.64 17.87
CA LYS A 240 17.90 -5.47 17.11
C LYS A 240 19.30 -5.11 17.58
N PRO A 241 20.30 -5.08 16.70
CA PRO A 241 21.61 -4.59 17.07
C PRO A 241 21.58 -3.08 17.31
N SER A 242 22.48 -2.61 18.18
CA SER A 242 22.63 -1.18 18.46
C SER A 242 23.25 -0.48 17.26
N ILE A 243 22.48 0.40 16.62
CA ILE A 243 22.92 1.15 15.43
C ILE A 243 24.18 1.98 15.74
N PRO A 244 24.29 2.74 16.84
CA PRO A 244 25.50 3.48 17.16
C PRO A 244 26.75 2.59 17.28
N VAL A 245 26.61 1.43 17.91
CA VAL A 245 27.72 0.47 18.09
C VAL A 245 28.13 -0.17 16.77
N LEU A 246 27.16 -0.52 15.91
CA LEU A 246 27.47 -1.01 14.58
C LEU A 246 28.14 0.07 13.73
N ARG A 247 27.65 1.29 13.82
CA ARG A 247 28.17 2.42 13.05
C ARG A 247 29.65 2.65 13.36
N SER A 248 30.02 2.75 14.63
CA SER A 248 31.43 2.98 15.02
C SER A 248 32.37 1.86 14.53
N LYS A 249 31.91 0.60 14.52
CA LYS A 249 32.68 -0.53 13.97
C LYS A 249 32.86 -0.49 12.45
N LEU A 250 31.99 0.23 11.74
CA LEU A 250 31.92 0.28 10.28
C LEU A 250 32.52 1.55 9.68
N GLU A 251 32.58 2.65 10.44
CA GLU A 251 33.09 3.96 10.00
C GLU A 251 34.57 3.96 9.58
N GLU A 252 35.38 3.00 10.03
CA GLU A 252 36.80 2.96 9.70
C GLU A 252 37.12 2.22 8.37
N LYS A 253 36.11 1.69 7.67
CA LYS A 253 36.32 0.82 6.50
C LYS A 253 36.55 1.63 5.22
N ARG A 254 37.61 1.29 4.47
CA ARG A 254 38.10 2.09 3.34
C ARG A 254 37.58 1.62 1.98
N SER A 255 37.05 0.39 1.92
CA SER A 255 36.42 -0.17 0.71
C SER A 255 35.06 -0.79 1.00
N TRP A 256 34.21 -0.88 -0.02
CA TRP A 256 32.88 -1.49 0.11
C TRP A 256 32.98 -3.00 0.45
N ASN A 257 34.04 -3.67 0.01
CA ASN A 257 34.32 -5.07 0.34
C ASN A 257 34.62 -5.26 1.83
N GLU A 258 35.55 -4.46 2.37
CA GLU A 258 35.87 -4.46 3.80
C GLU A 258 34.63 -4.11 4.65
N PHE A 259 33.89 -3.09 4.22
CA PHE A 259 32.64 -2.70 4.84
C PHE A 259 31.65 -3.87 4.88
N THR A 260 31.41 -4.52 3.73
CA THR A 260 30.41 -5.57 3.60
C THR A 260 30.79 -6.81 4.42
N LEU A 261 32.07 -7.20 4.42
CA LEU A 261 32.57 -8.30 5.24
C LEU A 261 32.37 -8.03 6.74
N SER A 262 32.72 -6.82 7.21
CA SER A 262 32.50 -6.43 8.60
C SER A 262 31.02 -6.34 8.95
N PHE A 263 30.20 -5.77 8.06
CA PHE A 263 28.75 -5.69 8.24
C PHE A 263 28.11 -7.07 8.34
N LEU A 264 28.47 -8.01 7.47
CA LEU A 264 27.96 -9.38 7.48
C LEU A 264 28.35 -10.15 8.75
N LYS A 265 29.59 -9.99 9.23
CA LYS A 265 30.02 -10.58 10.51
C LYS A 265 29.10 -10.19 11.65
N GLU A 266 28.74 -8.91 11.75
CA GLU A 266 27.82 -8.43 12.78
C GLU A 266 26.38 -8.92 12.51
N VAL A 267 25.91 -8.83 11.27
CA VAL A 267 24.56 -9.26 10.85
C VAL A 267 24.31 -10.72 11.20
N TYR A 268 25.27 -11.63 10.98
CA TYR A 268 25.08 -13.07 11.22
C TYR A 268 24.94 -13.43 12.70
N ILE A 269 25.54 -12.65 13.59
CA ILE A 269 25.36 -12.81 15.05
C ILE A 269 23.89 -12.57 15.44
N PHE A 270 23.24 -11.57 14.86
CA PHE A 270 21.86 -11.20 15.21
C PHE A 270 20.82 -11.92 14.35
N PHE A 271 21.16 -12.28 13.11
CA PHE A 271 20.23 -12.74 12.08
C PHE A 271 20.70 -14.04 11.39
N PRO A 272 20.77 -15.18 12.09
CA PRO A 272 21.27 -16.45 11.54
C PRO A 272 20.40 -17.03 10.40
N ALA A 273 19.16 -16.59 10.23
CA ALA A 273 18.35 -16.96 9.07
C ALA A 273 18.82 -16.24 7.79
N VAL A 274 19.41 -15.05 7.92
CA VAL A 274 19.99 -14.29 6.80
C VAL A 274 21.27 -14.96 6.32
N GLU A 275 22.13 -15.41 7.23
CA GLU A 275 23.36 -16.16 6.92
C GLU A 275 23.09 -17.34 5.99
N ARG A 276 22.05 -18.14 6.28
CA ARG A 276 21.66 -19.30 5.45
C ARG A 276 21.31 -18.95 4.00
N ILE A 277 20.88 -17.72 3.74
CA ILE A 277 20.59 -17.23 2.38
C ILE A 277 21.85 -16.62 1.76
N LEU A 278 22.54 -15.75 2.49
CA LEU A 278 23.64 -14.94 1.95
C LEU A 278 24.96 -15.70 1.84
N ASN A 279 25.15 -16.81 2.54
CA ASN A 279 26.28 -17.71 2.32
C ASN A 279 26.30 -18.32 0.89
N ARG A 280 25.20 -18.15 0.13
CA ARG A 280 25.13 -18.52 -1.30
C ARG A 280 25.67 -17.45 -2.23
N THR A 281 26.01 -16.26 -1.73
CA THR A 281 26.60 -15.17 -2.53
C THR A 281 28.08 -15.03 -2.26
N LEU A 282 28.90 -15.12 -3.31
CA LEU A 282 30.29 -14.73 -3.27
C LEU A 282 30.39 -13.22 -3.50
N LEU A 283 30.99 -12.50 -2.55
CA LEU A 283 31.20 -11.04 -2.68
C LEU A 283 32.01 -10.67 -3.92
N SER A 284 32.93 -11.54 -4.34
CA SER A 284 33.73 -11.40 -5.56
C SER A 284 32.93 -11.27 -6.85
N ASN A 285 31.64 -11.68 -6.84
CA ASN A 285 30.78 -11.60 -8.02
C ASN A 285 30.19 -10.20 -8.24
N TYR A 286 30.49 -9.25 -7.36
CA TYR A 286 29.93 -7.90 -7.40
C TYR A 286 31.06 -6.88 -7.40
N CYS A 287 30.85 -5.75 -8.07
CA CYS A 287 31.84 -4.68 -8.21
C CYS A 287 31.54 -3.47 -7.31
N SER A 288 30.37 -3.44 -6.68
CA SER A 288 29.89 -2.29 -5.88
C SER A 288 28.86 -2.71 -4.84
N TRP A 289 28.67 -1.86 -3.83
CA TRP A 289 27.58 -2.01 -2.87
C TRP A 289 26.20 -2.04 -3.52
N LYS A 290 25.95 -1.21 -4.54
CA LYS A 290 24.69 -1.20 -5.28
C LYS A 290 24.39 -2.57 -5.87
N SER A 291 25.34 -3.12 -6.62
CA SER A 291 25.16 -4.43 -7.26
C SER A 291 24.97 -5.55 -6.24
N TRP A 292 25.72 -5.51 -5.13
CA TRP A 292 25.55 -6.46 -4.03
C TRP A 292 24.21 -6.32 -3.30
N PHE A 293 23.79 -5.09 -2.93
CA PHE A 293 22.51 -4.81 -2.28
C PHE A 293 21.35 -5.34 -3.12
N LEU A 294 21.32 -5.03 -4.42
CA LEU A 294 20.26 -5.49 -5.32
C LEU A 294 20.22 -7.02 -5.43
N ALA A 295 21.38 -7.67 -5.42
CA ALA A 295 21.45 -9.13 -5.38
C ALA A 295 20.91 -9.70 -4.06
N VAL A 296 21.22 -9.08 -2.93
CA VAL A 296 20.65 -9.42 -1.61
C VAL A 296 19.13 -9.31 -1.62
N ILE A 297 18.57 -8.21 -2.15
CA ILE A 297 17.12 -8.03 -2.30
C ILE A 297 16.52 -9.16 -3.15
N LYS A 298 17.12 -9.43 -4.32
CA LYS A 298 16.68 -10.49 -5.23
C LYS A 298 16.61 -11.86 -4.55
N LEU A 299 17.60 -12.17 -3.69
CA LEU A 299 17.64 -13.41 -2.93
C LEU A 299 16.61 -13.49 -1.81
N LEU A 300 16.35 -12.36 -1.15
CA LEU A 300 15.37 -12.29 -0.07
C LEU A 300 13.93 -12.31 -0.58
N GLY A 301 13.63 -11.88 -1.80
CA GLY A 301 12.34 -12.18 -2.40
C GLY A 301 11.90 -11.28 -3.55
N ASN A 302 11.29 -11.94 -4.55
CA ASN A 302 10.55 -11.50 -5.75
C ASN A 302 11.09 -10.30 -6.56
N SER A 303 11.15 -10.47 -7.88
CA SER A 303 11.56 -9.46 -8.87
C SER A 303 10.79 -8.14 -8.76
N ALA A 304 9.54 -8.15 -8.28
CA ALA A 304 8.75 -6.93 -8.07
C ALA A 304 9.40 -5.96 -7.06
N ASP A 305 10.02 -6.47 -6.00
CA ASP A 305 10.73 -5.63 -5.04
C ASP A 305 12.01 -5.05 -5.69
N LEU A 306 12.65 -5.79 -6.60
CA LEU A 306 13.88 -5.38 -7.27
C LEU A 306 13.70 -4.10 -8.10
N GLU A 307 12.65 -4.01 -8.92
CA GLU A 307 12.37 -2.81 -9.72
C GLU A 307 12.08 -1.60 -8.81
N ALA A 308 11.27 -1.78 -7.77
CA ALA A 308 10.98 -0.72 -6.80
C ALA A 308 12.22 -0.24 -6.00
N TRP A 309 13.26 -1.07 -5.88
CA TRP A 309 14.55 -0.64 -5.35
C TRP A 309 15.38 0.07 -6.42
N LYS A 310 15.44 -0.41 -7.66
CA LYS A 310 16.18 0.25 -8.76
C LYS A 310 15.73 1.69 -9.00
N ASP A 311 14.44 1.97 -8.90
CA ASP A 311 13.84 3.31 -9.12
C ASP A 311 14.06 4.28 -7.93
N CYS A 312 14.85 3.89 -6.92
CA CYS A 312 15.19 4.77 -5.82
C CYS A 312 16.33 5.72 -6.24
N GLY A 313 16.04 7.02 -6.29
CA GLY A 313 16.98 8.05 -6.75
C GLY A 313 18.29 8.17 -5.94
N ASP A 314 18.37 7.54 -4.77
CA ASP A 314 19.60 7.46 -3.99
C ASP A 314 20.65 6.52 -4.64
N PHE A 315 20.25 5.64 -5.56
CA PHE A 315 21.20 4.81 -6.30
C PHE A 315 22.02 5.60 -7.33
N GLU A 316 21.44 6.62 -7.97
CA GLU A 316 22.15 7.50 -8.91
C GLU A 316 23.25 8.30 -8.16
N LEU A 317 22.94 8.73 -6.94
CA LEU A 317 23.89 9.41 -6.04
C LEU A 317 25.04 8.51 -5.59
N LEU A 318 24.85 7.19 -5.54
CA LEU A 318 25.88 6.22 -5.17
C LEU A 318 26.74 5.79 -6.37
N GLU A 319 26.23 5.90 -7.61
CA GLU A 319 26.98 5.58 -8.83
C GLU A 319 27.98 6.67 -9.22
N SER A 320 27.75 7.92 -8.86
CA SER A 320 28.68 9.02 -9.12
C SER A 320 29.92 9.03 -8.20
N TYR A 321 30.13 7.99 -7.40
CA TYR A 321 31.14 7.96 -6.35
C TYR A 321 32.37 7.14 -6.70
N GLU A 322 33.54 7.72 -6.43
CA GLU A 322 34.81 6.99 -6.45
C GLU A 322 34.82 5.90 -5.35
N PRO A 323 35.43 4.72 -5.60
CA PRO A 323 35.45 3.57 -4.70
C PRO A 323 36.00 3.80 -3.27
N HIS A 324 36.54 4.99 -2.98
CA HIS A 324 37.36 5.29 -1.80
C HIS A 324 36.75 6.31 -0.81
N LYS A 325 35.52 6.81 -1.05
CA LYS A 325 34.87 7.81 -0.17
C LYS A 325 33.48 7.36 0.27
N ILE A 326 33.43 6.46 1.25
CA ILE A 326 32.21 5.73 1.67
C ILE A 326 31.48 6.38 2.85
N ASN A 327 32.18 7.11 3.73
CA ASN A 327 31.69 7.23 5.11
C ASN A 327 30.49 8.16 5.36
N GLU A 328 30.45 9.37 4.81
CA GLU A 328 29.40 10.33 5.22
C GLU A 328 28.08 10.14 4.48
N LYS A 329 28.09 9.81 3.19
CA LYS A 329 26.85 9.78 2.38
C LYS A 329 26.03 8.49 2.51
N TRP A 330 26.63 7.38 2.91
CA TRP A 330 25.88 6.13 3.11
C TRP A 330 24.97 6.18 4.34
N VAL A 331 25.38 6.94 5.35
CA VAL A 331 24.62 7.20 6.58
C VAL A 331 23.35 7.99 6.30
N ASP A 332 23.42 8.93 5.35
CA ASP A 332 22.30 9.79 4.96
C ASP A 332 21.46 9.22 3.82
N SER A 333 21.96 8.20 3.10
CA SER A 333 21.23 7.55 2.01
C SER A 333 20.15 6.59 2.53
N THR A 334 19.01 6.53 1.84
CA THR A 334 17.94 5.59 2.20
C THR A 334 18.29 4.13 1.87
N ILE A 335 19.31 3.92 1.03
CA ILE A 335 19.84 2.61 0.64
C ILE A 335 21.11 2.26 1.44
N GLY A 336 21.33 2.95 2.55
CA GLY A 336 22.41 2.67 3.47
C GLY A 336 22.28 1.29 4.13
N TRP A 337 23.33 0.88 4.84
CA TRP A 337 23.39 -0.40 5.56
C TRP A 337 22.28 -0.57 6.60
N ILE A 338 21.72 0.53 7.13
CA ILE A 338 20.57 0.53 8.05
C ILE A 338 19.31 -0.01 7.36
N ALA A 339 19.14 0.23 6.06
CA ALA A 339 18.01 -0.32 5.30
C ALA A 339 18.11 -1.85 5.21
N LEU A 340 19.30 -2.38 4.86
CA LEU A 340 19.55 -3.83 4.89
C LEU A 340 19.37 -4.41 6.30
N LEU A 341 19.88 -3.72 7.31
CA LEU A 341 19.72 -4.14 8.70
C LEU A 341 18.24 -4.29 9.08
N THR A 342 17.41 -3.34 8.65
CA THR A 342 15.97 -3.38 8.84
C THR A 342 15.36 -4.58 8.11
N ILE A 343 15.68 -4.78 6.83
CA ILE A 343 15.19 -5.91 6.03
C ILE A 343 15.59 -7.24 6.66
N PHE A 344 16.84 -7.39 7.08
CA PHE A 344 17.39 -8.57 7.76
C PHE A 344 16.68 -8.86 9.08
N ALA A 345 16.46 -7.85 9.92
CA ALA A 345 15.72 -8.00 11.16
C ALA A 345 14.27 -8.47 10.92
N ARG A 346 13.62 -7.94 9.87
CA ARG A 346 12.26 -8.35 9.49
C ARG A 346 12.24 -9.78 8.94
N TYR A 347 13.20 -10.12 8.11
CA TYR A 347 13.36 -11.46 7.57
C TYR A 347 13.57 -12.47 8.71
N GLN A 348 14.50 -12.17 9.62
CA GLN A 348 14.75 -12.99 10.80
C GLN A 348 13.50 -13.17 11.67
N ALA A 349 12.80 -12.07 11.98
CA ALA A 349 11.57 -12.11 12.75
C ALA A 349 10.52 -13.02 12.11
N HIS A 350 10.32 -12.89 10.80
CA HIS A 350 9.42 -13.75 10.05
C HIS A 350 9.84 -15.22 10.13
N GLN A 351 11.12 -15.53 9.89
CA GLN A 351 11.62 -16.90 9.97
C GLN A 351 11.48 -17.50 11.37
N ASN A 352 11.70 -16.71 12.42
CA ASN A 352 11.48 -17.14 13.80
C ASN A 352 10.02 -17.50 14.06
N VAL A 353 9.07 -16.68 13.60
CA VAL A 353 7.63 -17.00 13.68
C VAL A 353 7.30 -18.26 12.88
N VAL A 354 7.88 -18.44 11.68
CA VAL A 354 7.65 -19.62 10.84
C VAL A 354 8.17 -20.89 11.50
N ALA A 355 9.36 -20.84 12.10
CA ALA A 355 10.05 -21.99 12.68
C ALA A 355 9.40 -22.48 14.00
N LEU A 356 8.61 -21.65 14.67
CA LEU A 356 7.92 -22.05 15.90
C LEU A 356 6.98 -23.23 15.65
N LYS A 357 7.36 -24.38 16.21
CA LYS A 357 6.51 -25.58 16.30
C LYS A 357 5.45 -25.38 17.37
N LEU A 358 4.43 -24.60 17.03
CA LEU A 358 3.27 -24.44 17.89
C LEU A 358 2.50 -25.75 17.88
N LYS A 359 2.31 -26.36 19.06
CA LYS A 359 1.41 -27.52 19.20
C LYS A 359 0.10 -27.14 18.52
N LYS A 360 -0.30 -27.90 17.49
CA LYS A 360 -1.67 -27.80 16.99
C LYS A 360 -2.52 -28.07 18.22
N GLY A 361 -3.28 -27.08 18.70
CA GLY A 361 -4.26 -27.35 19.73
C GLY A 361 -5.09 -28.56 19.26
N ARG A 362 -5.55 -29.40 20.20
CA ARG A 362 -6.68 -30.29 19.92
C ARG A 362 -7.67 -29.47 19.08
N LYS A 363 -8.14 -30.02 17.94
CA LYS A 363 -9.23 -29.41 17.14
C LYS A 363 -10.18 -28.80 18.16
N ALA A 364 -10.35 -27.48 18.14
CA ALA A 364 -11.05 -26.77 19.20
C ALA A 364 -12.32 -27.58 19.50
N GLY A 365 -12.42 -28.08 20.73
CA GLY A 365 -13.66 -28.69 21.19
C GLY A 365 -14.78 -27.71 20.89
N ILE A 366 -15.96 -28.25 20.61
CA ILE A 366 -17.18 -27.48 20.37
C ILE A 366 -17.22 -26.35 21.41
N SER A 367 -17.29 -25.10 20.95
CA SER A 367 -17.31 -23.95 21.88
C SER A 367 -18.49 -24.11 22.85
N ALA A 368 -18.43 -23.52 24.05
CA ALA A 368 -19.55 -23.58 24.99
C ALA A 368 -20.89 -23.12 24.35
N GLU A 369 -20.83 -22.17 23.42
CA GLU A 369 -21.98 -21.74 22.60
C GLU A 369 -22.41 -22.81 21.58
N GLY A 370 -21.45 -23.50 20.95
CA GLY A 370 -21.72 -24.63 20.07
C GLY A 370 -22.34 -25.82 20.79
N GLU A 371 -21.99 -26.03 22.07
CA GLU A 371 -22.56 -27.11 22.90
C GLU A 371 -24.00 -26.78 23.28
N LYS A 372 -24.26 -25.55 23.75
CA LYS A 372 -25.62 -25.04 23.99
C LYS A 372 -26.51 -25.14 22.75
N LEU A 373 -25.96 -24.84 21.57
CA LEU A 373 -26.68 -24.98 20.30
C LEU A 373 -27.01 -26.44 19.99
N ARG A 374 -26.07 -27.37 20.20
CA ARG A 374 -26.30 -28.82 20.02
C ARG A 374 -27.34 -29.36 21.00
N GLU A 375 -27.30 -28.91 22.24
CA GLU A 375 -28.29 -29.25 23.26
C GLU A 375 -29.69 -28.73 22.90
N LYS A 376 -29.79 -27.49 22.42
CA LYS A 376 -31.05 -26.92 21.92
C LYS A 376 -31.60 -27.70 20.72
N ILE A 377 -30.74 -28.10 19.78
CA ILE A 377 -31.13 -28.94 18.63
C ILE A 377 -31.56 -30.33 19.10
N ARG A 378 -30.88 -30.92 20.10
CA ARG A 378 -31.24 -32.22 20.68
C ARG A 378 -32.62 -32.18 21.31
N ASN A 379 -32.91 -31.18 22.13
CA ASN A 379 -34.22 -31.04 22.79
C ASN A 379 -35.34 -30.87 21.76
N LEU A 380 -35.17 -29.98 20.78
CA LEU A 380 -36.15 -29.79 19.70
C LEU A 380 -36.38 -31.04 18.84
N ALA A 381 -35.34 -31.86 18.67
CA ALA A 381 -35.46 -33.13 17.94
C ALA A 381 -36.18 -34.19 18.77
N SER A 382 -35.89 -34.29 20.07
CA SER A 382 -36.58 -35.20 21.00
C SER A 382 -38.07 -34.86 21.11
N GLU A 383 -38.42 -33.57 21.26
CA GLU A 383 -39.81 -33.10 21.26
C GLU A 383 -40.56 -33.54 19.98
N GLN A 384 -39.90 -33.43 18.82
CA GLN A 384 -40.51 -33.85 17.54
C GLN A 384 -40.63 -35.37 17.39
N ILE A 385 -39.71 -36.15 17.98
CA ILE A 385 -39.82 -37.61 18.02
C ILE A 385 -41.01 -38.01 18.90
N GLU A 386 -41.14 -37.41 20.08
CA GLU A 386 -42.23 -37.69 21.02
C GLU A 386 -43.61 -37.32 20.45
N GLU A 387 -43.72 -36.21 19.72
CA GLU A 387 -45.00 -35.74 19.17
C GLU A 387 -45.38 -36.34 17.81
N LYS A 388 -44.40 -36.57 16.92
CA LYS A 388 -44.65 -36.81 15.48
C LYS A 388 -43.87 -37.99 14.89
N ASP A 389 -43.05 -38.68 15.69
CA ASP A 389 -42.22 -39.82 15.32
C ASP A 389 -41.23 -39.57 14.14
N LYS A 390 -41.04 -38.28 13.76
CA LYS A 390 -40.16 -37.86 12.66
C LYS A 390 -39.58 -36.47 12.90
N ILE A 391 -38.26 -36.33 12.71
CA ILE A 391 -37.55 -35.05 12.83
C ILE A 391 -37.63 -34.23 11.54
N ASN A 392 -38.09 -32.98 11.66
CA ASN A 392 -38.10 -31.98 10.59
C ASN A 392 -36.96 -30.96 10.76
N ALA A 393 -35.83 -31.21 10.07
CA ALA A 393 -34.65 -30.36 10.10
C ALA A 393 -34.89 -28.90 9.62
N ALA A 394 -35.89 -28.66 8.76
CA ALA A 394 -36.20 -27.31 8.29
C ALA A 394 -36.90 -26.48 9.37
N GLU A 395 -37.76 -27.12 10.16
CA GLU A 395 -38.46 -26.48 11.28
C GLU A 395 -37.50 -26.14 12.42
N ILE A 396 -36.62 -27.07 12.78
CA ILE A 396 -35.55 -26.83 13.76
C ILE A 396 -34.66 -25.68 13.29
N GLY A 397 -34.26 -25.67 12.00
CA GLY A 397 -33.45 -24.60 11.41
C GLY A 397 -34.06 -23.21 11.57
N ARG A 398 -35.38 -23.08 11.41
CA ARG A 398 -36.09 -21.81 11.66
C ARG A 398 -36.03 -21.40 13.14
N LYS A 399 -36.16 -22.34 14.08
CA LYS A 399 -36.12 -22.06 15.54
C LYS A 399 -34.73 -21.72 16.08
N VAL A 400 -33.67 -22.17 15.40
CA VAL A 400 -32.27 -21.92 15.82
C VAL A 400 -31.51 -21.00 14.86
N SER A 401 -32.19 -20.41 13.88
CA SER A 401 -31.60 -19.52 12.86
C SER A 401 -30.42 -20.14 12.09
N LEU A 402 -30.57 -21.40 11.66
CA LEU A 402 -29.59 -22.13 10.86
C LEU A 402 -30.20 -22.69 9.57
N SER A 403 -29.37 -22.90 8.54
CA SER A 403 -29.82 -23.57 7.32
C SER A 403 -30.20 -25.03 7.61
N ARG A 404 -31.18 -25.53 6.85
CA ARG A 404 -31.64 -26.93 6.92
C ARG A 404 -30.48 -27.92 6.76
N GLU A 405 -29.56 -27.67 5.84
CA GLU A 405 -28.39 -28.52 5.60
C GLU A 405 -27.48 -28.57 6.84
N ARG A 406 -27.23 -27.41 7.46
CA ARG A 406 -26.38 -27.34 8.66
C ARG A 406 -27.00 -28.08 9.83
N VAL A 407 -28.32 -27.96 10.01
CA VAL A 407 -29.06 -28.73 11.03
C VAL A 407 -29.03 -30.22 10.73
N SER A 408 -29.18 -30.64 9.46
CA SER A 408 -29.12 -32.06 9.09
C SER A 408 -27.74 -32.69 9.37
N VAL A 409 -26.66 -31.95 9.15
CA VAL A 409 -25.30 -32.39 9.52
C VAL A 409 -25.19 -32.54 11.04
N LEU A 410 -25.68 -31.56 11.80
CA LEU A 410 -25.62 -31.59 13.27
C LEU A 410 -26.47 -32.71 13.87
N LEU A 411 -27.65 -33.00 13.33
CA LEU A 411 -28.50 -34.12 13.77
C LEU A 411 -27.82 -35.48 13.54
N LYS A 412 -27.16 -35.65 12.39
CA LYS A 412 -26.37 -36.86 12.07
C LYS A 412 -25.16 -37.01 13.01
N GLU A 413 -24.47 -35.90 13.30
CA GLU A 413 -23.37 -35.89 14.28
C GLU A 413 -23.84 -36.24 15.71
N LEU A 414 -25.10 -35.94 16.04
CA LEU A 414 -25.70 -36.22 17.35
C LEU A 414 -26.35 -37.62 17.44
N GLY A 415 -26.37 -38.39 16.36
CA GLY A 415 -26.97 -39.74 16.32
C GLY A 415 -28.50 -39.75 16.38
N LEU A 416 -29.15 -38.64 16.02
CA LEU A 416 -30.61 -38.50 16.08
C LEU A 416 -31.27 -38.77 14.72
N ARG A 417 -30.50 -39.03 13.66
CA ARG A 417 -30.99 -39.24 12.30
C ARG A 417 -30.11 -40.16 11.48
#